data_AF-A0A2T0K1X7-F1
#
_entry.id   AF-A0A2T0K1X7-F1
#
_cell.length_a   1.000
_cell.length_b   1.000
_cell.length_c   1.000
_cell.angle_alpha   90.00
_cell.angle_beta   90.00
_cell.angle_gamma   90.00
#
_symmetry.space_group_name_H-M   'P 1'
#
loop_
_entity.id
_entity.type
_entity.pdbx_description
1 polymer ?
#
loop_
_entity_poly.entity_id
_entity_poly.type
_entity_poly.pdbx_seq_one_letter_code
_entity_poly.pdbx_strand_id
1 'polypeptide(L)' 'MGETHVTEEPKKIHGDKLAEAFRDLPRAADLPRHPAAGTKENTGSGLQEDRRR' A
#
# COMPACT_ATOMS: atom_id res chain seq x y z
N MET A 1 -4.98 -14.63 29.04
CA MET A 1 -3.77 -14.97 28.27
C MET A 1 -3.55 -13.82 27.31
N GLY A 2 -2.53 -12.98 27.56
CA GLY A 2 -2.33 -11.74 26.83
C GLY A 2 -1.70 -12.01 25.46
N GLU A 3 -2.35 -11.54 24.40
CA GLU A 3 -1.80 -11.55 23.05
C GLU A 3 -0.60 -10.59 23.03
N THR A 4 0.60 -11.14 22.94
CA THR A 4 1.82 -10.36 22.79
C THR A 4 1.88 -9.86 21.34
N HIS A 5 1.46 -8.63 21.12
CA HIS A 5 1.67 -7.94 19.85
C HIS A 5 3.18 -7.83 19.62
N VAL A 6 3.70 -8.61 18.67
CA VAL A 6 5.11 -8.57 18.29
C VAL A 6 5.35 -7.24 17.58
N THR A 7 5.94 -6.27 18.29
CA THR A 7 6.45 -5.02 17.72
C THR A 7 7.80 -5.29 17.05
N GLU A 8 7.81 -6.08 15.97
CA GLU A 8 8.97 -6.12 15.09
C GLU A 8 8.96 -4.86 14.22
N GLU A 9 10.03 -4.07 14.32
CA GLU A 9 10.25 -2.94 13.42
C GLU A 9 10.26 -3.44 11.96
N PRO A 10 9.60 -2.73 11.02
CA PRO A 10 9.54 -3.15 9.63
C PRO A 10 10.94 -3.13 9.02
N LYS A 11 11.50 -4.33 8.82
CA LYS A 11 12.80 -4.52 8.17
C LYS A 11 12.71 -4.02 6.73
N LYS A 12 13.63 -3.13 6.34
CA LYS A 12 13.74 -2.65 4.96
C LYS A 12 14.11 -3.82 4.04
N ILE A 13 13.14 -4.34 3.31
CA ILE A 13 13.33 -5.34 2.27
C ILE A 13 13.77 -4.66 0.97
N HIS A 14 14.70 -5.31 0.26
CA HIS A 14 15.20 -4.82 -1.02
C HIS A 14 14.19 -5.08 -2.14
N GLY A 15 14.14 -4.20 -3.14
CA GLY A 15 13.17 -4.26 -4.23
C GLY A 15 13.24 -5.57 -5.03
N ASP A 16 14.44 -6.10 -5.26
CA ASP A 16 14.61 -7.34 -6.04
C ASP A 16 13.98 -8.54 -5.33
N LYS A 17 14.06 -8.58 -3.99
CA LYS A 17 13.43 -9.64 -3.18
C LYS A 17 11.91 -9.57 -3.23
N LEU A 18 11.36 -8.35 -3.34
CA LEU A 18 9.93 -8.16 -3.57
C LEU A 18 9.55 -8.65 -4.97
N ALA A 19 10.30 -8.27 -6.00
CA ALA A 19 10.03 -8.69 -7.37
C ALA A 19 10.06 -10.21 -7.52
N GLU A 20 11.00 -10.90 -6.87
CA GLU A 20 11.04 -12.37 -6.80
C GLU A 20 9.80 -12.95 -6.10
N ALA A 21 9.42 -12.41 -4.93
CA ALA A 21 8.27 -12.90 -4.17
C ALA A 21 6.93 -12.77 -4.92
N PHE A 22 6.81 -11.78 -5.82
CA PHE A 22 5.60 -11.53 -6.60
C PHE A 22 5.64 -12.08 -8.03
N ARG A 23 6.72 -12.76 -8.44
CA ARG A 23 6.91 -13.22 -9.82
C ARG A 23 5.88 -14.26 -10.26
N ASP A 24 5.54 -15.19 -9.37
CA ASP A 24 4.66 -16.33 -9.67
C ASP A 24 3.21 -16.13 -9.20
N LEU A 25 2.91 -14.97 -8.62
CA LEU A 25 1.56 -14.63 -8.20
C LEU A 25 0.70 -14.23 -9.42
N PRO A 26 -0.60 -14.55 -9.42
CA PRO A 26 -1.51 -14.07 -10.44
C PRO A 26 -1.48 -12.54 -10.49
N ARG A 27 -1.79 -11.96 -11.65
CA ARG A 27 -1.74 -10.51 -11.80
C ARG A 27 -2.63 -9.87 -10.76
N ALA A 28 -2.19 -8.75 -10.19
CA ALA A 28 -2.97 -8.05 -9.17
C ALA A 28 -4.40 -7.67 -9.62
N ALA A 29 -4.63 -7.59 -10.93
CA ALA A 29 -5.95 -7.37 -11.54
C ALA A 29 -6.92 -8.56 -11.40
N ASP A 30 -6.40 -9.79 -11.26
CA ASP A 30 -7.19 -11.02 -11.17
C ASP A 30 -7.60 -11.34 -9.72
N LEU A 31 -6.97 -10.69 -8.74
CA LEU A 31 -7.26 -10.88 -7.33
C LEU A 31 -8.52 -10.12 -6.90
N PRO A 32 -9.41 -10.74 -6.12
CA PRO A 32 -10.58 -10.05 -5.58
C PRO A 32 -10.13 -8.87 -4.72
N ARG A 33 -10.70 -7.69 -4.99
CA ARG A 33 -10.37 -6.49 -4.21
C ARG A 33 -10.94 -6.61 -2.81
N HIS A 34 -10.12 -6.29 -1.81
CA HIS A 34 -10.61 -6.16 -0.43
C HIS A 34 -11.71 -5.09 -0.37
N PRO A 35 -12.83 -5.31 0.34
CA PRO A 35 -13.96 -4.38 0.36
C PRO A 35 -13.58 -2.97 0.85
N ALA A 36 -12.62 -2.86 1.78
CA ALA A 36 -12.10 -1.57 2.25
C ALA A 36 -11.20 -0.84 1.23
N ALA A 37 -10.82 -1.46 0.11
CA ALA A 37 -10.05 -0.80 -0.95
C ALA A 37 -10.91 0.18 -1.79
N GLY A 38 -12.24 0.10 -1.69
CA GLY A 38 -13.18 0.97 -2.39
C GLY A 38 -13.43 2.33 -1.75
N THR A 39 -12.93 2.59 -0.54
CA THR A 39 -13.20 3.82 0.23
C THR A 39 -12.07 4.84 0.17
N LYS A 40 -11.31 4.89 -0.92
CA LYS A 40 -10.50 6.08 -1.22
C LYS A 40 -11.28 6.93 -2.21
N GLU A 41 -12.21 7.69 -1.65
CA GLU A 41 -12.69 8.92 -2.26
C GLU A 41 -11.43 9.68 -2.69
N ASN A 42 -11.31 9.93 -3.99
CA ASN A 42 -10.23 10.69 -4.56
C ASN A 42 -10.32 12.12 -4.00
N THR A 43 -9.81 12.35 -2.80
CA THR A 43 -9.49 13.69 -2.32
C THR A 43 -8.29 14.12 -3.14
N GLY A 44 -8.57 14.59 -4.36
CA GLY A 44 -7.63 15.38 -5.12
C GLY A 44 -7.16 16.48 -4.17
N SER A 45 -5.93 16.36 -3.69
CA SER A 45 -5.27 17.46 -3.01
C SER A 45 -5.17 18.58 -4.04
N GLY A 46 -6.08 19.56 -3.92
CA GLY A 46 -6.01 20.83 -4.60
C GLY A 46 -4.72 21.54 -4.20
N LEU A 47 -3.62 21.19 -4.85
CA LEU A 47 -2.37 21.91 -4.85
C LEU A 47 -2.30 22.71 -6.14
N GLN A 48 -3.08 23.80 -6.19
CA GLN A 48 -2.70 24.95 -6.99
C GLN A 48 -2.66 26.13 -6.04
N GLU A 49 -1.45 26.35 -5.53
CA GLU A 49 -1.07 27.53 -4.78
C GLU A 49 -1.45 28.77 -5.60
N ASP A 50 -2.27 29.64 -5.01
CA ASP A 50 -2.42 31.04 -5.42
C ASP A 50 -1.04 31.72 -5.33
N ARG A 51 -0.23 31.57 -6.37
CA ARG A 51 0.95 32.38 -6.63
C ARG A 51 0.72 33.16 -7.90
N ARG A 52 0.03 34.30 -7.76
CA ARG A 52 0.23 35.52 -8.55
C ARG A 52 -0.66 36.66 -8.04
N ARG A 53 -0.10 37.52 -7.19
CA ARG A 53 -0.39 38.96 -7.15
C ARG A 53 0.94 39.69 -7.19
#